data_AF-A0A7D4UFY6-F1
#
_entry.id   AF-A0A7D4UFY6-F1
#
_cell.length_a   1.000
_cell.length_b   1.000
_cell.length_c   1.000
_cell.angle_alpha   90.00
_cell.angle_beta   90.00
_cell.angle_gamma   90.00
#
_symmetry.space_group_name_H-M   'P 1'
#
loop_
_entity.id
_entity.type
_entity.pdbx_description
1 polymer ?
#
loop_
_entity_poly.entity_id
_entity_poly.type
_entity_poly.pdbx_seq_one_letter_code
_entity_poly.pdbx_strand_id
1 'polypeptide(L)' 'MASKVSLYIGPATAYKKFTFSDAAVWAAVREQIVVAMDAGSGLIQIDYKGERFVFVYSPHLMVSWVESGA' A
#
# COMPACT_ATOMS: atom_id res chain seq x y z
N MET A 1 16.28 5.68 -8.11
CA MET A 1 16.26 4.21 -8.19
C MET A 1 14.85 3.78 -8.55
N ALA A 2 14.69 2.96 -9.59
CA ALA A 2 13.39 2.39 -9.93
C ALA A 2 13.10 1.23 -8.96
N SER A 3 12.51 1.53 -7.81
CA SER A 3 12.05 0.51 -6.88
C SER A 3 10.76 -0.09 -7.45
N LYS A 4 10.82 -1.32 -7.94
CA LYS A 4 9.60 -2.06 -8.29
C LYS A 4 9.02 -2.61 -6.99
N VAL A 5 7.89 -2.06 -6.56
CA VAL A 5 7.26 -2.47 -5.31
C VAL A 5 5.96 -3.20 -5.57
N SER A 6 5.78 -4.36 -4.94
CA SER A 6 4.51 -5.08 -4.89
C SER A 6 3.88 -4.90 -3.53
N LEU A 7 2.74 -4.19 -3.45
CA LEU A 7 1.94 -4.04 -2.24
C LEU A 7 0.78 -5.03 -2.25
N TYR A 8 0.52 -5.65 -1.11
CA TYR A 8 -0.57 -6.57 -0.84
C TYR A 8 -1.41 -6.00 0.30
N ILE A 9 -2.70 -5.79 0.07
CA ILE A 9 -3.61 -5.20 1.06
C ILE A 9 -4.95 -5.92 1.07
N GLY A 10 -5.42 -6.29 2.25
CA GLY A 10 -6.67 -7.04 2.44
C GLY A 10 -6.48 -8.30 3.28
N PRO A 11 -7.56 -9.04 3.57
CA PRO A 11 -7.47 -10.28 4.32
C PRO A 11 -6.70 -11.35 3.55
N ALA A 12 -6.11 -12.32 4.25
CA ALA A 12 -5.29 -13.38 3.65
C ALA A 12 -5.99 -14.15 2.51
N THR A 13 -7.31 -14.26 2.56
CA THR A 13 -8.13 -14.99 1.57
C THR A 13 -8.54 -14.15 0.36
N ALA A 14 -8.40 -12.82 0.40
CA ALA A 14 -8.88 -11.91 -0.65
C ALA A 14 -8.06 -10.62 -0.77
N TYR A 15 -6.73 -10.72 -0.62
CA TYR A 15 -5.86 -9.55 -0.74
C TYR A 15 -5.82 -9.03 -2.18
N LYS A 16 -5.64 -7.72 -2.32
CA LYS A 16 -5.40 -7.06 -3.61
C LYS A 16 -3.92 -6.74 -3.77
N LYS A 17 -3.38 -7.05 -4.95
CA LYS A 17 -1.99 -6.74 -5.32
C LYS A 17 -1.93 -5.45 -6.13
N PHE A 18 -1.08 -4.52 -5.71
CA PHE A 18 -0.70 -3.32 -6.44
C PHE A 18 0.77 -3.38 -6.82
N THR A 19 1.13 -2.88 -7.99
CA THR A 19 2.53 -2.80 -8.44
C THR A 19 2.87 -1.35 -8.73
N PHE A 20 3.89 -0.84 -8.06
CA PHE A 20 4.42 0.50 -8.24
C PHE A 20 5.77 0.41 -8.96
N SER A 21 5.91 1.16 -10.04
CA SER A 21 7.17 1.37 -10.75
C SER A 21 7.73 2.78 -10.55
N ASP A 22 6.94 3.67 -9.96
CA ASP A 22 7.31 5.04 -9.63
C ASP A 22 7.57 5.14 -8.12
N ALA A 23 8.77 5.60 -7.77
CA ALA A 23 9.22 5.71 -6.39
C ALA A 23 8.48 6.81 -5.61
N ALA A 24 8.08 7.91 -6.26
CA ALA A 24 7.34 8.98 -5.62
C ALA A 24 5.89 8.55 -5.30
N VAL A 25 5.26 7.85 -6.24
CA VAL A 25 3.93 7.26 -6.00
C VAL A 25 3.98 6.24 -4.87
N TRP A 26 5.00 5.37 -4.86
CA TRP A 26 5.19 4.42 -3.76
C TRP A 26 5.42 5.13 -2.41
N ALA A 27 6.29 6.15 -2.37
CA ALA A 27 6.59 6.87 -1.14
C ALA A 27 5.34 7.48 -0.49
N ALA A 28 4.45 8.08 -1.28
CA ALA A 28 3.20 8.65 -0.79
C ALA A 28 2.23 7.59 -0.23
N VAL A 29 2.16 6.40 -0.85
CA VAL A 29 1.34 5.29 -0.33
C VAL A 29 1.96 4.70 0.94
N ARG A 30 3.29 4.54 0.97
CA ARG A 30 4.04 4.03 2.14
C ARG A 30 3.86 4.95 3.35
N GLU A 31 3.91 6.26 3.15
CA GLU A 31 3.68 7.23 4.23
C GLU A 31 2.28 7.08 4.84
N GLN A 32 1.24 6.98 4.01
CA GLN A 32 -0.13 6.75 4.50
C GLN A 32 -0.25 5.46 5.31
N ILE A 33 0.41 4.38 4.88
CA ILE A 33 0.43 3.10 5.61
C ILE A 33 1.08 3.28 6.99
N VAL A 34 2.26 3.90 7.06
CA VAL A 34 2.99 4.11 8.33
C VAL A 34 2.19 5.00 9.28
N VAL A 35 1.64 6.11 8.80
CA VAL A 35 0.80 7.00 9.61
C VAL A 35 -0.42 6.27 10.17
N ALA A 36 -1.09 5.46 9.35
CA ALA A 36 -2.25 4.69 9.78
C ALA A 36 -1.88 3.58 10.79
N MET A 37 -0.70 2.97 10.63
CA MET A 37 -0.15 2.01 11.58
C MET A 37 0.12 2.65 12.94
N ASP A 38 0.79 3.80 12.96
CA ASP A 38 1.15 4.51 14.19
C ASP A 38 -0.09 5.01 14.94
N ALA A 39 -1.13 5.43 14.21
CA ALA A 39 -2.41 5.84 14.79
C ALA A 39 -3.33 4.66 15.18
N GLY A 40 -2.99 3.43 14.80
CA GLY A 40 -3.81 2.22 14.97
C GLY A 40 -5.06 2.17 14.07
N SER A 41 -5.31 3.20 13.28
CA SER A 41 -6.36 3.27 12.27
C SER A 41 -6.05 4.37 11.26
N GLY A 42 -6.62 4.28 10.06
CA GLY A 42 -6.44 5.34 9.06
C GLY A 42 -6.98 4.96 7.69
N LEU A 43 -6.79 5.84 6.72
CA LEU A 43 -7.15 5.58 5.33
C LEU A 43 -5.88 5.40 4.50
N ILE A 44 -5.87 4.41 3.63
CA ILE A 44 -4.83 4.20 2.62
C ILE A 44 -5.50 4.39 1.26
N GLN A 45 -5.09 5.43 0.55
CA GLN A 45 -5.56 5.77 -0.78
C GLN A 45 -4.53 5.38 -1.82
N ILE A 46 -4.96 4.61 -2.82
CA ILE A 46 -4.10 4.11 -3.89
C ILE A 46 -4.76 4.45 -5.22
N ASP A 47 -4.17 5.39 -5.95
CA ASP A 47 -4.54 5.67 -7.33
C ASP A 47 -3.84 4.65 -8.24
N TYR A 48 -4.61 3.80 -8.92
CA TYR A 48 -4.10 2.69 -9.72
C TYR A 48 -4.92 2.47 -10.99
N LYS A 49 -4.27 2.55 -12.15
CA LYS A 49 -4.88 2.32 -13.48
C LYS A 49 -6.14 3.15 -13.74
N GLY A 50 -6.18 4.39 -13.27
CA GLY A 50 -7.33 5.31 -13.44
C GLY A 50 -8.44 5.11 -12.41
N GLU A 51 -8.31 4.16 -11.50
CA GLU A 51 -9.22 3.94 -10.39
C GLU A 51 -8.58 4.38 -9.07
N ARG A 52 -9.41 4.85 -8.13
CA ARG A 52 -8.99 5.15 -6.75
C ARG A 52 -9.48 4.07 -5.82
N PHE A 53 -8.56 3.36 -5.18
CA PHE A 53 -8.85 2.43 -4.12
C PHE A 53 -8.68 3.12 -2.76
N VAL A 54 -9.67 2.97 -1.90
CA VAL A 54 -9.61 3.47 -0.52
C VAL A 54 -9.77 2.28 0.42
N PHE A 55 -8.76 2.06 1.25
CA PHE A 55 -8.80 1.03 2.29
C PHE A 55 -8.84 1.69 3.66
N VAL A 56 -9.64 1.14 4.57
CA VAL A 56 -9.63 1.52 5.99
C VAL A 56 -8.63 0.62 6.69
N TYR A 57 -7.47 1.18 7.05
CA TYR A 57 -6.52 0.49 7.90
C TYR A 57 -7.10 0.28 9.29
N SER A 58 -6.93 -0.95 9.77
CA SER A 58 -7.16 -1.37 11.15
C SER A 58 -6.13 -2.46 11.47
N PRO A 59 -5.93 -2.84 12.74
CA PRO A 59 -5.01 -3.90 13.11
C PRO A 59 -5.34 -5.26 12.47
N HIS A 60 -6.57 -5.44 11.97
CA HIS A 60 -7.02 -6.67 11.30
C HIS A 60 -6.87 -6.61 9.77
N LEU A 61 -6.58 -5.44 9.19
CA LEU A 61 -6.26 -5.32 7.78
C LEU A 61 -4.79 -5.68 7.57
N MET A 62 -4.53 -6.80 6.90
CA MET A 62 -3.16 -7.14 6.53
C MET A 62 -2.68 -6.22 5.41
N VAL A 63 -1.51 -5.63 5.64
CA VAL A 63 -0.78 -4.80 4.68
C VAL A 63 0.66 -5.30 4.66
N SER A 64 1.15 -5.69 3.49
CA SER A 64 2.54 -6.11 3.31
C SER A 64 3.06 -5.69 1.94
N TRP A 65 4.35 -5.45 1.80
CA TRP A 65 4.94 -5.13 0.50
C TRP A 65 6.30 -5.77 0.32
N VAL A 66 6.69 -5.93 -0.94
CA VAL A 66 7.99 -6.45 -1.38
C VAL A 66 8.62 -5.41 -2.29
N GLU A 67 9.80 -4.95 -1.91
CA GLU A 67 10.61 -4.03 -2.72
C GLU A 67 11.64 -4.84 -3.50
N SER A 68 11.60 -4.72 -4.83
CA SER A 68 12.55 -5.36 -5.74
C SER A 68 13.36 -4.27 -6.44
N GLY A 69 14.63 -4.18 -6.10
CA GLY A 69 15.57 -3.20 -6.64
C GLY A 69 16.68 -2.95 -5.63
N ALA A 70 17.88 -3.43 -5.95
CA ALA A 70 19.13 -3.05 -5.30
C ALA A 70 19.66 -1.74 -5.89
#